data_AF-A0A969Z8U1-F1
#
_entry.id   AF-A0A969Z8U1-F1
#
_cell.length_a   1.000
_cell.length_b   1.000
_cell.length_c   1.000
_cell.angle_alpha   90.00
_cell.angle_beta   90.00
_cell.angle_gamma   90.00
#
_symmetry.space_group_name_H-M   'P 1'
#
loop_
_entity.id
_entity.type
_entity.pdbx_description
1 polymer ?
#
loop_
_entity_poly.entity_id
_entity_poly.type
_entity_poly.pdbx_seq_one_letter_code
_entity_poly.pdbx_strand_id
1 'polypeptide(L)' 'EELFDLRPEAIIRSFNLRRPIYRQISNYGHFGRADLDLPWERTEYVGRLQALAARDR' A
#
# COMPACT_ATOMS: atom_id res chain seq x y z
N GLU A 1 1.19 -1.95 18.98
CA GLU A 1 1.27 -2.87 17.82
C GLU A 1 1.82 -2.08 16.65
N GLU A 2 2.79 -2.64 15.92
CA GLU A 2 3.31 -2.01 14.71
C GLU A 2 2.43 -2.43 13.52
N LEU A 3 1.78 -1.45 12.85
CA LEU A 3 0.84 -1.73 11.75
C LEU A 3 1.53 -2.16 10.45
N PHE A 4 2.77 -1.71 10.25
CA PHE A 4 3.51 -1.88 9.00
C PHE A 4 4.91 -2.40 9.31
N ASP A 5 5.29 -3.49 8.67
CA ASP A 5 6.66 -3.98 8.66
C ASP A 5 7.38 -3.42 7.44
N LEU A 6 8.32 -2.51 7.67
CA LEU A 6 9.04 -1.76 6.61
C LEU A 6 10.28 -2.50 6.08
N ARG A 7 10.52 -3.75 6.50
CA ARG A 7 11.60 -4.55 5.91
C ARG A 7 11.29 -4.86 4.44
N PRO A 8 12.29 -4.92 3.54
CA PRO A 8 12.06 -5.12 2.11
C PRO A 8 11.19 -6.35 1.76
N GLU A 9 11.45 -7.50 2.38
CA GLU A 9 10.67 -8.72 2.13
C GLU A 9 9.22 -8.58 2.62
N ALA A 10 9.00 -7.85 3.71
CA ALA A 10 7.66 -7.59 4.22
C ALA A 10 6.88 -6.65 3.29
N ILE A 11 7.50 -5.60 2.75
CA ILE A 11 6.90 -4.72 1.75
C ILE A 11 6.47 -5.52 0.50
N ILE A 12 7.37 -6.37 -0.01
CA ILE A 12 7.09 -7.23 -1.17
C ILE A 12 5.88 -8.13 -0.91
N ARG A 13 5.80 -8.72 0.29
CA ARG A 13 4.67 -9.58 0.70
C ARG A 13 3.38 -8.78 0.87
N SER A 14 3.41 -7.66 1.60
CA SER A 14 2.23 -6.84 1.91
C SER A 14 1.54 -6.32 0.66
N PHE A 15 2.30 -5.89 -0.34
CA PHE A 15 1.75 -5.41 -1.61
C PHE A 15 1.68 -6.49 -2.71
N ASN A 16 2.10 -7.72 -2.42
CA ASN A 16 2.18 -8.81 -3.41
C ASN A 16 2.88 -8.36 -4.70
N LEU A 17 4.15 -7.92 -4.59
CA LEU A 17 4.88 -7.25 -5.67
C LEU A 17 5.54 -8.20 -6.69
N ARG A 18 5.64 -9.50 -6.40
CA ARG A 18 6.25 -10.50 -7.30
C ARG A 18 5.25 -11.00 -8.35
N ARG A 19 4.67 -10.07 -9.13
CA ARG A 19 3.70 -10.33 -10.21
C ARG A 19 3.84 -9.32 -11.37
N PRO A 20 3.37 -9.63 -12.58
CA PRO A 20 3.58 -8.76 -13.75
C PRO A 20 2.59 -7.56 -13.78
N ILE A 21 2.75 -6.61 -12.87
CA ILE A 21 1.87 -5.42 -12.74
C ILE A 21 2.51 -4.09 -13.18
N TYR A 22 3.76 -4.12 -13.67
CA TYR A 22 4.56 -2.90 -13.87
C TYR A 22 4.41 -2.24 -15.25
N ARG A 23 3.97 -2.98 -16.28
CA ARG A 23 3.88 -2.45 -17.65
C ARG A 23 2.84 -1.33 -17.79
N GLN A 24 1.72 -1.43 -17.08
CA GLN A 24 0.62 -0.46 -17.14
C GLN A 24 0.94 0.91 -16.48
N ILE A 25 2.00 0.97 -15.67
CA ILE A 25 2.45 2.18 -14.97
C ILE A 25 3.76 2.74 -15.54
N SER A 26 4.29 2.18 -16.64
CA SER A 26 5.51 2.70 -17.28
C SER A 26 5.28 4.03 -18.00
N ASN A 27 4.02 4.44 -18.17
CA ASN A 27 3.60 5.73 -18.66
C ASN A 27 2.52 6.33 -17.75
N TYR A 28 2.37 7.65 -17.80
CA TYR A 28 1.36 8.40 -17.03
C TYR A 28 1.46 8.24 -15.50
N GLY A 29 2.61 7.82 -14.97
CA GLY A 29 2.95 7.83 -13.54
C GLY A 29 2.59 6.54 -12.78
N HIS A 30 3.29 6.35 -11.67
CA HIS A 30 3.15 5.19 -10.77
C HIS A 30 2.11 5.38 -9.66
N PHE A 31 1.70 6.62 -9.41
CA PHE A 31 0.82 7.00 -8.29
C PHE A 31 -0.43 7.73 -8.77
N GLY A 32 -1.50 7.70 -7.97
CA GLY A 32 -2.76 8.42 -8.23
C GLY A 32 -3.55 7.85 -9.41
N ARG A 33 -3.24 6.64 -9.86
CA ARG A 33 -3.92 5.95 -10.96
C ARG A 33 -5.15 5.21 -10.45
N ALA A 34 -6.22 5.96 -10.17
CA ALA A 34 -7.51 5.42 -9.72
C ALA A 34 -8.19 4.50 -10.75
N ASP A 35 -7.73 4.54 -12.00
CA ASP A 35 -8.14 3.64 -13.08
C ASP A 35 -7.47 2.24 -13.00
N LEU A 36 -6.47 2.06 -12.13
CA LEU A 36 -5.72 0.82 -11.96
C LEU A 36 -5.84 0.26 -10.53
N ASP A 37 -5.88 -1.07 -10.39
CA ASP A 37 -5.83 -1.74 -9.07
C ASP A 37 -4.38 -1.95 -8.61
N LEU A 38 -3.75 -0.86 -8.17
CA LEU A 38 -2.38 -0.88 -7.63
C LEU A 38 -2.42 -1.09 -6.12
N PRO A 39 -1.65 -2.04 -5.58
CA PRO A 39 -1.75 -2.43 -4.16
C PRO A 39 -1.32 -1.31 -3.20
N TRP A 40 -0.44 -0.39 -3.62
CA TRP A 40 0.01 0.75 -2.80
C TRP A 40 -0.93 1.96 -2.82
N GLU A 41 -1.92 1.98 -3.72
CA GLU A 41 -2.94 3.05 -3.77
C GLU A 41 -4.14 2.73 -2.87
N ARG A 42 -4.22 1.51 -2.33
CA ARG A 42 -5.33 1.08 -1.50
C ARG A 42 -5.26 1.72 -0.10
N THR A 43 -6.42 2.06 0.44
CA THR A 43 -6.60 2.81 1.70
C THR A 43 -7.19 1.95 2.82
N GLU A 44 -7.02 0.63 2.76
CA GLU A 44 -7.62 -0.33 3.72
C GLU A 44 -7.12 -0.15 5.16
N TYR A 45 -5.97 0.49 5.35
CA TYR A 45 -5.40 0.74 6.68
C TYR A 45 -5.97 1.97 7.38
N VAL A 46 -6.78 2.80 6.72
CA VAL A 46 -7.31 4.06 7.29
C VAL A 46 -8.03 3.82 8.62
N GLY A 47 -8.90 2.82 8.71
CA GLY A 47 -9.63 2.52 9.94
C GLY A 47 -8.73 2.09 11.09
N ARG A 48 -7.69 1.30 10.80
CA ARG A 48 -6.70 0.86 11.82
C ARG A 48 -5.87 2.03 12.32
N LEU A 49 -5.46 2.93 11.40
CA LEU A 49 -4.72 4.14 11.74
C LEU A 49 -5.54 5.09 12.61
N GLN A 50 -6.81 5.33 12.27
CA GLN A 50 -7.72 6.13 13.09
C GLN A 50 -7.90 5.55 14.49
N ALA A 51 -8.06 4.22 14.59
CA ALA A 51 -8.19 3.54 15.88
C ALA A 51 -6.92 3.65 16.74
N LEU A 52 -5.72 3.58 16.15
CA LEU A 52 -4.48 3.82 16.89
C LEU A 52 -4.35 5.28 17.32
N ALA A 53 -4.58 6.23 16.42
CA ALA A 53 -4.49 7.65 16.73
C ALA A 53 -5.48 8.09 17.84
N ALA A 54 -6.63 7.42 17.95
CA ALA A 54 -7.61 7.67 19.01
C ALA A 54 -7.20 7.09 20.37
N ARG A 55 -6.34 6.06 20.41
CA ARG A 55 -5.83 5.46 21.65
C ARG A 55 -4.72 6.29 22.29
N ASP A 56 -3.97 7.01 21.46
CA ASP A 56 -2.84 7.86 21.89
C ASP A 56 -3.29 9.28 22.30
N ARG A 57 -4.60 9.57 22.23
CA ARG A 57 -5.22 10.83 22.62
C ARG A 57 -5.90 10.69 23.99
#